data_AF-A0A2M7RYC9-F1
#
_entry.id   AF-A0A2M7RYC9-F1
#
_cell.length_a   1.000
_cell.length_b   1.000
_cell.length_c   1.000
_cell.angle_alpha   90.00
_cell.angle_beta   90.00
_cell.angle_gamma   90.00
#
_symmetry.space_group_name_H-M   'P 1'
#
loop_
_entity.id
_entity.type
_entity.pdbx_description
1 polymer ?
#
loop_
_entity_poly.entity_id
_entity_poly.type
_entity_poly.pdbx_seq_one_letter_code
_entity_poly.pdbx_strand_id
1 'polypeptide(L)'
;MKNIERKLHKIDATDQAIGRIATRIATLLRGKNKATYQPHLDEGDIVEVSNIKLAKFTGKKLNQKLYYRFTGYPGGLRTKKMGDVMKTKPALVLQKAVKEMLPPTRLRPAMMKRLIIK
;
A
#
# COMPACT_ATOMS: atom_id res chain seq x y z
N MET A 1 23.52 -11.74 -14.01
CA MET A 1 22.45 -11.13 -13.19
C MET A 1 22.91 -9.74 -12.77
N LYS A 2 22.12 -8.70 -13.04
CA LYS A 2 22.43 -7.34 -12.58
C LYS A 2 22.27 -7.30 -11.06
N ASN A 3 23.28 -6.85 -10.32
CA ASN A 3 23.18 -6.74 -8.86
C ASN A 3 22.31 -5.52 -8.53
N ILE A 4 21.11 -5.74 -8.01
CA ILE A 4 20.13 -4.68 -7.75
C ILE A 4 20.29 -4.23 -6.30
N GLU A 5 20.92 -3.08 -6.10
CA GLU A 5 20.97 -2.45 -4.78
C GLU A 5 19.63 -1.80 -4.45
N ARG A 6 19.06 -2.20 -3.30
CA ARG A 6 17.79 -1.70 -2.80
C ARG A 6 18.03 -0.88 -1.54
N LYS A 7 17.63 0.39 -1.58
CA LYS A 7 17.71 1.26 -0.41
C LYS A 7 16.49 1.02 0.48
N LEU A 8 16.69 1.18 1.80
CA LEU A 8 15.60 1.16 2.77
C LEU A 8 15.09 2.59 2.98
N HIS A 9 13.80 2.81 2.77
CA HIS A 9 13.13 4.08 3.04
C HIS A 9 12.21 3.94 4.25
N LYS A 10 12.40 4.78 5.25
CA LYS A 10 11.52 4.86 6.43
C LYS A 10 10.55 6.02 6.27
N ILE A 11 9.26 5.76 6.44
CA ILE A 11 8.19 6.75 6.30
C ILE A 11 7.33 6.75 7.55
N ASP A 12 7.24 7.90 8.20
CA ASP A 12 6.28 8.10 9.29
C ASP A 12 4.91 8.51 8.75
N ALA A 13 3.85 7.83 9.19
CA ALA A 13 2.49 8.07 8.73
C ALA A 13 1.70 9.08 9.60
N THR A 14 2.27 9.55 10.71
CA THR A 14 1.63 10.51 11.63
C THR A 14 1.15 11.77 10.90
N ASP A 15 -0.12 12.15 11.09
CA ASP A 15 -0.78 13.33 10.49
C ASP A 15 -0.79 13.42 8.95
N GLN A 16 -0.25 12.42 8.28
CA GLN A 16 -0.18 12.40 6.83
C GLN A 16 -1.41 11.74 6.22
N ALA A 17 -1.85 12.27 5.08
CA ALA A 17 -2.97 11.70 4.35
C ALA A 17 -2.57 10.36 3.70
N ILE A 18 -3.27 9.27 4.07
CA ILE A 18 -2.95 7.91 3.59
C ILE A 18 -2.79 7.82 2.07
N GLY A 19 -3.69 8.47 1.32
CA GLY A 19 -3.64 8.42 -0.15
C GLY A 19 -2.35 9.02 -0.70
N ARG A 20 -1.86 10.14 -0.13
CA ARG A 20 -0.63 10.80 -0.59
C ARG A 20 0.60 9.95 -0.28
N ILE A 21 0.65 9.38 0.92
CA ILE A 21 1.73 8.46 1.31
C ILE A 21 1.72 7.23 0.41
N ALA A 22 0.57 6.62 0.17
CA ALA A 22 0.45 5.43 -0.67
C ALA A 22 1.01 5.66 -2.08
N THR A 23 0.77 6.83 -2.67
CA THR A 23 1.34 7.19 -3.99
C THR A 23 2.86 7.25 -3.95
N ARG A 24 3.42 7.90 -2.92
CA ARG A 24 4.87 7.99 -2.74
C ARG A 24 5.50 6.62 -2.54
N ILE A 25 4.90 5.77 -1.71
CA ILE A 25 5.33 4.39 -1.49
C ILE A 25 5.29 3.60 -2.81
N ALA A 26 4.19 3.68 -3.57
CA ALA A 26 4.06 2.97 -4.83
C ALA A 26 5.14 3.36 -5.85
N THR A 27 5.53 4.64 -5.88
CA THR A 27 6.64 5.12 -6.72
C THR A 27 7.98 4.53 -6.31
N LEU A 28 8.28 4.49 -5.01
CA LEU A 28 9.51 3.91 -4.45
C LEU A 28 9.57 2.39 -4.68
N LEU A 29 8.47 1.69 -4.41
CA LEU A 29 8.35 0.24 -4.64
C LEU A 29 8.47 -0.12 -6.12
N ARG A 30 8.09 0.78 -7.04
CA ARG A 30 8.24 0.56 -8.47
C ARG A 30 9.67 0.88 -8.96
N GLY A 31 10.42 1.69 -8.21
CA GLY A 31 11.74 2.18 -8.62
C GLY A 31 11.68 3.39 -9.57
N LYS A 32 10.51 4.03 -9.74
CA LYS A 32 10.34 5.20 -10.62
C LYS A 32 11.14 6.44 -10.18
N ASN A 33 11.69 6.40 -8.98
CA ASN A 33 12.63 7.39 -8.45
C ASN A 33 14.07 7.20 -8.95
N LYS A 34 14.40 6.05 -9.55
CA LYS A 34 15.75 5.75 -10.05
C LYS A 34 15.82 6.02 -11.55
N ALA A 35 16.92 6.62 -12.01
CA ALA A 35 17.19 6.82 -13.44
C ALA A 35 17.32 5.49 -14.21
N THR A 36 17.65 4.39 -13.52
CA THR A 36 17.79 3.05 -14.11
C THR A 36 16.46 2.32 -14.30
N TYR A 37 15.32 2.96 -13.98
CA TYR A 37 14.01 2.31 -13.99
C TYR A 37 13.70 1.60 -15.31
N GLN A 38 13.46 0.29 -15.21
CA GLN A 38 13.00 -0.56 -16.30
C GLN A 38 11.66 -1.20 -15.93
N PRO A 39 10.57 -1.00 -16.69
CA PRO A 39 9.23 -1.49 -16.30
C PRO A 39 9.12 -3.01 -16.12
N HIS A 40 9.95 -3.78 -16.81
CA HIS A 40 9.95 -5.25 -16.78
C HIS A 40 10.84 -5.83 -15.67
N LEU A 41 11.70 -5.02 -15.05
CA LEU A 41 12.67 -5.45 -14.04
C LEU A 41 12.29 -4.91 -12.66
N ASP A 42 12.45 -5.72 -11.63
CA ASP A 42 12.09 -5.34 -10.26
C ASP A 42 13.23 -4.62 -9.50
N GLU A 43 13.53 -3.38 -9.92
CA GLU A 43 14.61 -2.54 -9.34
C GLU A 43 14.16 -1.63 -8.17
N GLY A 44 12.91 -1.75 -7.72
CA GLY A 44 12.35 -0.91 -6.67
C GLY A 44 13.01 -1.07 -5.30
N ASP A 45 12.82 -0.06 -4.46
CA ASP A 45 13.37 -0.01 -3.11
C ASP A 45 12.47 -0.68 -2.06
N ILE A 46 12.99 -0.84 -0.84
CA ILE A 46 12.24 -1.35 0.32
C ILE A 46 11.66 -0.16 1.08
N VAL A 47 10.40 -0.27 1.49
CA VAL A 47 9.72 0.80 2.21
C VAL A 47 9.17 0.28 3.52
N GLU A 48 9.61 0.90 4.60
CA GLU A 48 9.16 0.66 5.96
C GLU A 48 8.28 1.83 6.41
N VAL A 49 7.07 1.54 6.87
CA VAL A 49 6.12 2.57 7.32
C VAL A 49 5.76 2.34 8.78
N SER A 50 5.85 3.40 9.58
CA SER A 50 5.49 3.41 11.00
C SER A 50 4.24 4.24 11.28
N ASN A 51 3.62 4.02 12.45
CA ASN A 51 2.53 4.84 13.00
C ASN A 51 1.29 4.96 12.10
N ILE A 52 0.93 3.92 11.35
CA ILE A 52 -0.27 3.96 10.49
C ILE A 52 -1.54 4.34 11.27
N LYS A 53 -1.64 3.94 12.54
CA LYS A 53 -2.79 4.27 13.40
C LYS A 53 -3.05 5.78 13.52
N LEU A 54 -2.01 6.60 13.41
CA LEU A 54 -2.06 8.06 13.54
C LEU A 54 -2.23 8.77 12.18
N ALA A 55 -2.44 8.01 11.10
CA ALA A 55 -2.60 8.59 9.78
C ALA A 55 -3.92 9.35 9.63
N LYS A 56 -3.87 10.45 8.89
CA LYS A 56 -5.00 11.37 8.72
C LYS A 56 -5.92 10.93 7.59
N PHE A 57 -7.23 10.99 7.85
CA PHE A 57 -8.28 10.86 6.84
C PHE A 57 -9.02 12.18 6.70
N THR A 58 -9.26 12.60 5.46
CA THR A 58 -10.08 13.79 5.20
C THR A 58 -11.56 13.47 5.18
N GLY A 59 -12.38 14.35 5.76
CA GLY A 59 -13.84 14.25 5.78
C GLY A 59 -14.37 13.01 6.52
N LYS A 60 -15.54 12.51 6.10
CA LYS A 60 -16.25 11.38 6.75
C LYS A 60 -15.87 10.01 6.17
N LYS A 61 -14.69 9.90 5.53
CA LYS A 61 -14.27 8.70 4.79
C LYS A 61 -14.24 7.43 5.65
N LEU A 62 -13.84 7.53 6.93
CA LEU A 62 -13.82 6.38 7.83
C LEU A 62 -15.18 5.69 7.96
N ASN A 63 -16.26 6.48 7.90
CA ASN A 63 -17.63 5.99 8.07
C ASN A 63 -18.28 5.64 6.73
N GLN A 64 -17.99 6.41 5.68
CA GLN A 64 -18.62 6.28 4.37
C GLN A 64 -17.93 5.25 3.46
N LYS A 65 -16.61 5.07 3.59
CA LYS A 65 -15.88 4.17 2.69
C LYS A 65 -16.07 2.72 3.15
N LEU A 66 -16.60 1.91 2.23
CA LEU A 66 -16.85 0.49 2.42
C LEU A 66 -15.81 -0.34 1.67
N TYR A 67 -15.28 -1.36 2.32
CA TYR A 67 -14.48 -2.41 1.72
C TYR A 67 -15.34 -3.62 1.43
N TYR A 68 -15.36 -4.01 0.16
CA TYR A 68 -16.07 -5.19 -0.31
C TYR A 68 -15.09 -6.35 -0.50
N ARG A 69 -15.55 -7.56 -0.23
CA ARG A 69 -14.90 -8.82 -0.60
C ARG A 69 -15.98 -9.84 -0.93
N PHE A 70 -15.83 -10.52 -2.05
CA PHE A 70 -16.72 -11.62 -2.43
C PHE A 70 -16.02 -12.97 -2.16
N THR A 71 -16.77 -13.95 -1.66
CA THR A 71 -16.23 -15.29 -1.37
C THR A 71 -16.26 -16.25 -2.55
N GLY A 72 -17.04 -15.98 -3.59
CA GLY A 72 -17.23 -16.87 -4.74
C GLY A 72 -18.61 -17.56 -4.79
N TYR A 73 -19.36 -17.54 -3.68
CA TYR A 73 -20.69 -18.17 -3.57
C TYR A 73 -21.82 -17.15 -3.70
N PRO A 74 -23.02 -17.53 -4.20
CA PRO A 74 -24.20 -16.67 -4.18
C PRO A 74 -24.47 -16.11 -2.76
N GLY A 75 -24.72 -14.80 -2.65
CA GLY A 75 -24.87 -14.13 -1.35
C GLY A 75 -23.55 -13.93 -0.56
N GLY A 76 -22.40 -14.31 -1.12
CA GLY A 76 -21.08 -14.26 -0.48
C GLY A 76 -20.43 -12.88 -0.35
N LEU A 77 -21.17 -11.79 -0.57
CA LEU A 77 -20.63 -10.43 -0.47
C LEU A 77 -20.46 -10.04 1.00
N ARG A 78 -19.22 -9.71 1.39
CA ARG A 78 -18.89 -9.21 2.72
C ARG A 78 -18.43 -7.76 2.61
N THR A 79 -19.03 -6.92 3.43
CA THR A 79 -18.75 -5.49 3.47
C THR A 79 -18.25 -5.10 4.86
N LYS A 80 -17.22 -4.25 4.93
CA LYS A 80 -16.72 -3.66 6.18
C LYS A 80 -16.48 -2.17 6.01
N LYS A 81 -16.81 -1.36 7.02
CA LYS A 81 -16.45 0.06 7.01
C LYS A 81 -14.94 0.21 7.16
N MET A 82 -14.37 1.24 6.52
CA MET A 82 -12.95 1.53 6.62
C MET A 82 -12.54 1.81 8.07
N GLY A 83 -13.39 2.47 8.86
CA GLY A 83 -13.16 2.70 10.29
C GLY A 83 -12.97 1.40 11.07
N ASP A 84 -13.78 0.37 10.82
CA ASP A 84 -13.66 -0.92 11.52
C ASP A 84 -12.38 -1.67 11.11
N VAL A 85 -12.00 -1.58 9.83
CA VAL A 85 -10.73 -2.12 9.35
C VAL A 85 -9.54 -1.37 9.96
N MET A 86 -9.64 -0.05 10.11
CA MET A 86 -8.58 0.76 10.72
C MET A 86 -8.36 0.40 12.19
N LYS A 87 -9.45 0.15 12.94
CA LYS A 87 -9.39 -0.29 14.35
C LYS A 87 -8.77 -1.67 14.50
N THR A 88 -9.20 -2.63 13.67
CA THR A 88 -8.79 -4.04 13.80
C THR A 88 -7.45 -4.35 13.15
N LYS A 89 -7.22 -3.85 11.93
CA LYS A 89 -6.05 -4.16 11.09
C LYS A 89 -5.65 -2.91 10.28
N PRO A 90 -5.05 -1.90 10.93
CA PRO A 90 -4.70 -0.63 10.29
C PRO A 90 -3.79 -0.81 9.06
N ALA A 91 -2.83 -1.74 9.13
CA ALA A 91 -1.92 -2.05 8.02
C ALA A 91 -2.65 -2.43 6.72
N LEU A 92 -3.82 -3.09 6.80
CA LEU A 92 -4.58 -3.49 5.61
C LEU A 92 -5.10 -2.28 4.82
N VAL A 93 -5.39 -1.16 5.48
CA VAL A 93 -5.87 0.05 4.80
C VAL A 93 -4.80 0.57 3.85
N LEU A 94 -3.56 0.69 4.34
CA LEU A 94 -2.42 1.15 3.55
C LEU A 94 -2.00 0.11 2.51
N GLN A 95 -1.92 -1.17 2.87
CA GLN A 95 -1.57 -2.24 1.91
C GLN A 95 -2.53 -2.29 0.72
N LYS A 96 -3.84 -2.18 0.97
CA LYS A 96 -4.83 -2.14 -0.11
C LYS A 96 -4.63 -0.90 -0.99
N ALA A 97 -4.44 0.27 -0.38
CA ALA A 97 -4.22 1.50 -1.14
C ALA A 97 -2.98 1.39 -2.04
N VAL A 98 -1.85 0.91 -1.51
CA VAL A 98 -0.61 0.73 -2.28
C VAL A 98 -0.76 -0.34 -3.36
N LYS A 99 -1.42 -1.45 -3.06
CA LYS A 99 -1.66 -2.54 -4.03
C LYS A 99 -2.43 -2.05 -5.26
N GLU A 100 -3.47 -1.24 -5.06
CA GLU A 100 -4.26 -0.66 -6.14
C GLU A 100 -3.49 0.42 -6.94
N MET A 101 -2.43 1.00 -6.36
CA MET A 101 -1.56 1.95 -7.04
C MET A 101 -0.41 1.28 -7.82
N LEU A 102 -0.18 -0.02 -7.63
CA LEU A 102 0.81 -0.79 -8.38
C LEU A 102 0.20 -1.41 -9.64
N PRO A 103 0.98 -1.55 -10.74
CA PRO A 103 0.48 -2.18 -11.97
C PRO A 103 0.02 -3.62 -11.69
N PRO A 104 -1.10 -4.08 -12.27
CA PRO A 104 -1.63 -5.42 -12.04
C PRO A 104 -0.85 -6.49 -12.83
N THR A 105 0.46 -6.60 -12.59
CA THR A 105 1.35 -7.56 -13.26
C THR A 105 1.83 -8.65 -12.31
N ARG A 106 2.51 -9.67 -12.86
CA ARG A 106 3.13 -10.76 -12.09
C ARG A 106 4.20 -10.28 -11.10
N LEU A 107 4.75 -9.09 -11.29
CA LEU A 107 5.74 -8.47 -10.39
C LEU A 107 5.11 -7.86 -9.13
N ARG A 108 3.81 -7.52 -9.18
CA ARG A 108 3.10 -6.84 -8.07
C ARG A 108 3.22 -7.56 -6.72
N PRO A 109 3.09 -8.90 -6.62
CA PRO A 109 3.27 -9.60 -5.34
C PRO A 109 4.69 -9.45 -4.78
N ALA A 110 5.72 -9.49 -5.64
CA ALA A 110 7.11 -9.29 -5.22
C ALA A 110 7.35 -7.85 -4.73
N MET A 111 6.81 -6.86 -5.45
CA MET A 111 6.85 -5.45 -5.02
C MET A 111 6.16 -5.26 -3.66
N MET A 112 4.99 -5.86 -3.46
CA MET A 112 4.24 -5.77 -2.19
C MET A 112 4.97 -6.43 -1.01
N LYS A 113 5.78 -7.48 -1.23
CA LYS A 113 6.59 -8.10 -0.17
C LYS A 113 7.65 -7.15 0.39
N ARG A 114 8.06 -6.12 -0.35
CA ARG A 114 9.01 -5.10 0.11
C ARG A 114 8.35 -3.95 0.89
N LEU A 115 7.03 -3.94 1.00
CA LEU A 115 6.32 -3.02 1.87
C LEU A 115 6.23 -3.61 3.27
N ILE A 116 6.97 -3.04 4.20
CA ILE A 116 6.97 -3.44 5.61
C ILE A 116 6.18 -2.37 6.37
N ILE A 117 5.22 -2.80 7.19
CA ILE A 117 4.40 -1.90 8.00
C ILE A 117 4.55 -2.32 9.45
N LYS A 118 4.93 -1.36 10.30
CA LYS A 118 5.04 -1.49 11.75
C LYS A 118 3.90 -0.76 12.45
#